data_AF-A0A1M5NJX0-F1
#
_entry.id   AF-A0A1M5NJX0-F1
#
_cell.length_a   1.000
_cell.length_b   1.000
_cell.length_c   1.000
_cell.angle_alpha   90.00
_cell.angle_beta   90.00
_cell.angle_gamma   90.00
#
_symmetry.space_group_name_H-M   'P 1'
#
loop_
_entity.id
_entity.type
_entity.pdbx_description
1 polymer ?
#
loop_
_entity_poly.entity_id
_entity_poly.type
_entity_poly.pdbx_seq_one_letter_code
_entity_poly.pdbx_strand_id
1 'polypeptide(L)'
;MRALSASELEQLRDRVAMLEDILGVGQSMVARLRAAFDMQPAEGRVLGMLLNRQLITKDAIYNMLYGHKPECDQPVWKSIDVVIHKVRKKLRAHDIEFVCIIGEGYTMKPEHKLKVREHLGLYEGEGDQPKQPAPFENTDFPTIALARPPRVTKVYR
;
A
#
# COMPACT_ATOMS: atom_id res chain seq x y z
N MET A 1 -10.95 29.33 20.90
CA MET A 1 -10.08 28.21 20.45
C MET A 1 -9.85 27.34 21.67
N ARG A 2 -10.50 26.17 21.78
CA ARG A 2 -10.37 25.30 22.96
C ARG A 2 -9.03 24.56 22.83
N ALA A 3 -8.10 24.80 23.75
CA ALA A 3 -6.87 24.04 23.81
C ALA A 3 -7.21 22.59 24.20
N LEU A 4 -6.75 21.62 23.42
CA LEU A 4 -6.84 20.21 23.79
C LEU A 4 -5.98 19.98 25.04
N SER A 5 -6.53 19.26 26.01
CA SER A 5 -5.78 18.82 27.18
C SER A 5 -4.64 17.88 26.77
N ALA A 6 -3.59 17.80 27.59
CA ALA A 6 -2.44 16.93 27.31
C ALA A 6 -2.84 15.47 27.11
N SER A 7 -3.84 14.99 27.87
CA SER A 7 -4.38 13.62 27.77
C SER A 7 -5.14 13.39 26.46
N GLU A 8 -5.90 14.37 25.98
CA GLU A 8 -6.57 14.26 24.67
C GLU A 8 -5.55 14.21 23.54
N LEU A 9 -4.50 15.03 23.59
CA LEU A 9 -3.42 14.99 22.59
C LEU A 9 -2.70 13.65 22.57
N GLU A 10 -2.49 13.02 23.72
CA GLU A 10 -1.89 11.70 23.84
C GLU A 10 -2.77 10.62 23.21
N GLN A 11 -4.07 10.58 23.56
CA GLN A 11 -5.02 9.65 22.96
C GLN A 11 -5.12 9.78 21.43
N LEU A 12 -5.08 11.02 20.92
CA LEU A 12 -5.09 11.27 19.47
C LEU A 12 -3.81 10.75 18.81
N ARG A 13 -2.64 10.97 19.42
CA ARG A 13 -1.35 10.49 18.90
C ARG A 13 -1.27 8.97 18.89
N ASP A 14 -1.74 8.32 19.95
CA ASP A 14 -1.78 6.86 20.04
C ASP A 14 -2.70 6.27 18.97
N ARG A 15 -3.85 6.91 18.74
CA ARG A 15 -4.77 6.47 17.69
C ARG A 15 -4.17 6.60 16.30
N VAL A 16 -3.45 7.69 16.03
CA VAL A 16 -2.73 7.87 14.77
C VAL A 16 -1.65 6.80 14.62
N ALA A 17 -0.85 6.55 15.66
CA ALA A 17 0.21 5.54 15.62
C ALA A 17 -0.36 4.15 15.29
N MET A 18 -1.45 3.74 15.95
CA MET A 18 -2.14 2.48 15.64
C MET A 18 -2.61 2.40 14.18
N LEU A 19 -3.17 3.48 13.65
CA LEU A 19 -3.62 3.52 12.25
C LEU A 19 -2.44 3.45 11.28
N GLU A 20 -1.35 4.15 11.57
CA GLU A 20 -0.12 4.11 10.76
C GLU A 20 0.50 2.70 10.74
N ASP A 21 0.49 1.99 11.86
CA ASP A 21 0.99 0.62 11.93
C ASP A 21 0.17 -0.34 11.06
N ILE A 22 -1.17 -0.24 11.11
CA ILE A 22 -2.07 -1.04 10.24
C ILE A 22 -1.76 -0.78 8.76
N LEU A 23 -1.50 0.48 8.40
CA LEU A 23 -1.15 0.87 7.03
C LEU A 23 0.26 0.41 6.61
N GLY A 24 1.10 -0.04 7.54
CA GLY A 24 2.50 -0.41 7.30
C GLY A 24 3.44 0.79 7.19
N VAL A 25 2.99 1.96 7.66
CA VAL A 25 3.71 3.24 7.55
C VAL A 25 4.16 3.80 8.89
N GLY A 26 4.01 3.00 9.95
CA GLY A 26 4.52 3.31 11.28
C GLY A 26 6.02 3.61 11.28
N GLN A 27 6.44 4.49 12.19
CA GLN A 27 7.81 5.01 12.23
C GLN A 27 8.86 3.91 12.38
N SER A 28 8.57 2.88 13.19
CA SER A 28 9.45 1.74 13.42
C SER A 28 9.68 0.93 12.14
N MET A 29 8.62 0.58 11.43
CA MET A 29 8.68 -0.16 10.17
C MET A 29 9.40 0.64 9.08
N VAL A 30 9.04 1.91 8.92
CA VAL A 30 9.66 2.79 7.92
C VAL A 30 11.15 2.99 8.22
N ALA A 31 11.55 3.19 9.47
CA ALA A 31 12.96 3.31 9.82
C ALA A 31 13.77 2.06 9.44
N ARG A 32 13.21 0.87 9.66
CA ARG A 32 13.86 -0.40 9.29
C ARG A 32 13.97 -0.58 7.78
N LEU A 33 12.90 -0.29 7.03
CA LEU A 33 12.91 -0.34 5.57
C LEU A 33 13.95 0.63 4.99
N ARG A 34 14.08 1.82 5.60
CA ARG A 34 15.08 2.81 5.19
C ARG A 34 16.49 2.32 5.46
N ALA A 35 16.75 1.72 6.62
CA ALA A 35 18.06 1.18 6.95
C ALA A 35 18.44 -0.03 6.06
N ALA A 36 17.48 -0.91 5.77
CA ALA A 36 17.72 -2.11 4.98
C ALA A 36 17.97 -1.84 3.49
N PHE A 37 17.29 -0.84 2.91
CA PHE A 37 17.29 -0.58 1.46
C PHE A 37 17.82 0.81 1.09
N ASP A 38 18.46 1.51 2.04
CA ASP A 38 18.94 2.90 1.91
C ASP A 38 17.87 3.85 1.34
N MET A 39 16.65 3.80 1.88
CA MET A 39 15.49 4.53 1.35
C MET A 39 15.24 5.90 2.01
N GLN A 40 14.68 6.83 1.24
CA GLN A 40 14.11 8.07 1.77
C GLN A 40 12.80 7.78 2.53
N PRO A 41 12.32 8.67 3.42
CA PRO A 41 11.08 8.45 4.18
C PRO A 41 9.86 8.12 3.32
N ALA A 42 9.68 8.85 2.21
CA ALA A 42 8.58 8.62 1.29
C ALA A 42 8.65 7.25 0.60
N GLU A 43 9.86 6.82 0.24
CA GLU A 43 10.12 5.52 -0.41
C GLU A 43 9.83 4.36 0.56
N GLY A 44 10.31 4.46 1.81
CA GLY A 44 10.06 3.45 2.84
C GLY A 44 8.56 3.31 3.18
N ARG A 45 7.81 4.42 3.17
CA ARG A 45 6.36 4.39 3.36
C ARG A 45 5.63 3.68 2.22
N VAL A 46 6.01 3.95 0.96
CA VAL A 46 5.44 3.24 -0.20
C VAL A 46 5.71 1.74 -0.11
N LEU A 47 6.94 1.36 0.24
CA LEU A 47 7.29 -0.05 0.39
C LEU A 47 6.51 -0.70 1.55
N GLY A 48 6.38 -0.03 2.69
CA GLY A 48 5.57 -0.51 3.82
C GLY A 48 4.10 -0.75 3.43
N MET A 49 3.51 0.16 2.66
CA MET A 49 2.15 -0.02 2.13
C MET A 49 2.05 -1.21 1.17
N LEU A 50 3.07 -1.42 0.31
CA LEU A 50 3.11 -2.58 -0.62
C LEU A 50 3.22 -3.91 0.13
N LEU A 51 3.86 -3.95 1.30
CA LEU A 51 3.97 -5.17 2.10
C LEU A 51 2.62 -5.53 2.72
N ASN A 52 1.95 -4.57 3.36
CA ASN A 52 0.72 -4.82 4.10
C ASN A 52 -0.53 -4.95 3.22
N ARG A 53 -0.55 -4.33 2.03
CA ARG A 53 -1.71 -4.34 1.14
C ARG A 53 -1.47 -5.16 -0.12
N GLN A 54 -2.53 -5.72 -0.68
CA GLN A 54 -2.46 -6.46 -1.95
C GLN A 54 -2.32 -5.52 -3.15
N LEU A 55 -3.03 -4.39 -3.10
CA LEU A 55 -3.08 -3.37 -4.14
C LEU A 55 -3.02 -1.99 -3.47
N ILE A 56 -2.21 -1.09 -4.03
CA ILE A 56 -2.17 0.31 -3.64
C ILE A 56 -2.42 1.20 -4.85
N THR A 57 -3.38 2.10 -4.73
CA THR A 57 -3.68 3.09 -5.79
C THR A 57 -2.69 4.25 -5.71
N LYS A 58 -2.51 4.96 -6.84
CA LYS A 58 -1.68 6.17 -6.85
C LYS A 58 -2.24 7.25 -5.91
N ASP A 59 -3.57 7.35 -5.79
CA ASP A 59 -4.26 8.28 -4.87
C ASP A 59 -3.97 7.95 -3.42
N ALA A 60 -4.00 6.67 -3.06
CA ALA A 60 -3.70 6.22 -1.71
C ALA A 60 -2.27 6.60 -1.32
N ILE A 61 -1.30 6.45 -2.24
CA ILE A 61 0.08 6.85 -2.01
C ILE A 61 0.20 8.37 -1.87
N TYR A 62 -0.44 9.12 -2.76
CA TYR A 62 -0.41 10.58 -2.73
C TYR A 62 -0.97 11.14 -1.42
N ASN A 63 -2.16 10.68 -1.02
CA ASN A 63 -2.81 11.09 0.21
C ASN A 63 -1.99 10.69 1.44
N MET A 64 -1.39 9.50 1.41
CA MET A 64 -0.54 9.04 2.51
C MET A 64 0.72 9.92 2.67
N LEU A 65 1.35 10.32 1.57
CA LEU A 65 2.58 11.13 1.61
C LEU A 65 2.32 12.62 1.85
N TYR A 66 1.23 13.16 1.32
CA TYR A 66 1.02 14.61 1.20
C TYR A 66 -0.34 15.09 1.73
N GLY A 67 -1.27 14.20 2.07
CA GLY A 67 -2.62 14.60 2.52
C GLY A 67 -2.66 15.38 3.84
N HIS A 68 -1.60 15.32 4.63
CA HIS A 68 -1.45 16.13 5.85
C HIS A 68 -0.96 17.57 5.57
N LYS A 69 -0.51 17.86 4.35
CA LYS A 69 0.01 19.18 3.96
C LYS A 69 -1.10 20.09 3.44
N PRO A 70 -1.02 21.41 3.65
CA PRO A 70 -1.92 22.35 3.01
C PRO A 70 -1.76 22.30 1.48
N GLU A 71 -2.83 22.57 0.75
CA GLU A 71 -2.89 22.41 -0.72
C GLU A 71 -1.78 23.16 -1.47
N CYS A 72 -1.38 24.34 -1.00
CA CYS A 72 -0.29 25.12 -1.60
C CYS A 72 1.09 24.46 -1.53
N ASP A 73 1.31 23.57 -0.56
CA ASP A 73 2.59 22.87 -0.34
C ASP A 73 2.56 21.42 -0.86
N GLN A 74 1.42 20.99 -1.42
CA GLN A 74 1.29 19.65 -1.97
C GLN A 74 2.02 19.54 -3.31
N PRO A 75 2.92 18.56 -3.48
CA PRO A 75 3.60 18.37 -4.76
C PRO A 75 2.63 18.02 -5.89
N VAL A 76 3.07 18.24 -7.14
CA VAL A 76 2.28 17.83 -8.32
C VAL A 76 2.03 16.33 -8.28
N TRP A 77 0.82 15.91 -8.66
CA TRP A 77 0.39 14.50 -8.76
C TRP A 77 1.42 13.54 -9.39
N LYS A 78 2.13 13.99 -10.43
CA LYS A 78 3.18 13.21 -11.12
C LYS A 78 4.42 12.94 -10.26
N SER A 79 4.62 13.64 -9.15
CA SER A 79 5.72 13.38 -8.20
C SER A 79 5.73 11.93 -7.69
N ILE A 80 4.55 11.30 -7.61
CA ILE A 80 4.44 9.88 -7.21
C ILE A 80 5.15 8.96 -8.19
N ASP A 81 5.15 9.26 -9.49
CA ASP A 81 5.86 8.45 -10.48
C ASP A 81 7.38 8.49 -10.23
N VAL A 82 7.91 9.62 -9.76
CA VAL A 82 9.31 9.78 -9.38
C VAL A 82 9.63 8.95 -8.14
N VAL A 83 8.76 8.98 -7.12
CA VAL A 83 8.93 8.16 -5.91
C VAL A 83 8.91 6.68 -6.27
N ILE A 84 7.93 6.24 -7.07
CA ILE A 84 7.81 4.86 -7.54
C ILE A 84 9.03 4.42 -8.36
N HIS A 85 9.54 5.30 -9.24
CA HIS A 85 10.76 5.05 -9.99
C HIS A 85 11.96 4.83 -9.06
N LYS A 86 12.14 5.67 -8.03
CA LYS A 86 13.22 5.53 -7.04
C LYS A 86 13.11 4.24 -6.23
N VAL A 87 11.91 3.91 -5.74
CA VAL A 87 11.63 2.66 -5.02
C VAL A 87 12.00 1.46 -5.90
N ARG A 88 11.53 1.45 -7.15
CA ARG A 88 11.84 0.36 -8.10
C ARG A 88 13.34 0.24 -8.36
N LYS A 89 14.05 1.36 -8.53
CA LYS A 89 15.50 1.35 -8.74
C LYS A 89 16.25 0.71 -7.57
N LYS A 90 15.84 1.00 -6.33
CA LYS A 90 16.46 0.43 -5.12
C LYS A 90 16.13 -1.05 -4.96
N LEU A 91 14.87 -1.44 -5.14
CA LEU A 91 14.44 -2.84 -5.02
C LEU A 91 15.06 -3.76 -6.09
N ARG A 92 15.33 -3.23 -7.30
CA ARG A 92 16.02 -3.99 -8.35
C ARG A 92 17.43 -4.44 -7.97
N ALA A 93 18.11 -3.72 -7.08
CA ALA A 93 19.42 -4.16 -6.57
C ALA A 93 19.34 -5.43 -5.71
N HIS A 94 18.13 -5.82 -5.30
CA HIS A 94 17.85 -6.95 -4.40
C HIS A 94 16.94 -8.01 -5.05
N ASP A 95 16.81 -8.01 -6.38
CA ASP A 95 15.94 -8.95 -7.12
C ASP A 95 14.46 -8.96 -6.63
N ILE A 96 13.98 -7.79 -6.21
CA ILE A 96 12.61 -7.55 -5.77
C ILE A 96 11.92 -6.64 -6.79
N GLU A 97 10.77 -7.09 -7.30
CA GLU A 97 9.98 -6.33 -8.25
C GLU A 97 8.51 -6.24 -7.82
N PHE A 98 7.85 -5.18 -8.31
CA PHE A 98 6.41 -4.97 -8.15
C PHE A 98 5.82 -4.49 -9.48
N VAL A 99 4.58 -4.92 -9.74
CA VAL A 99 3.90 -4.73 -11.02
C VAL A 99 2.96 -3.53 -10.93
N CYS A 100 2.83 -2.81 -12.04
CA CYS A 100 1.81 -1.77 -12.22
C CYS A 100 0.65 -2.38 -13.01
N ILE A 101 -0.55 -2.36 -12.44
CA ILE A 101 -1.78 -2.70 -13.13
C ILE A 101 -2.39 -1.39 -13.64
N ILE A 102 -2.54 -1.29 -14.96
CA ILE A 102 -3.03 -0.09 -15.63
C ILE A 102 -4.44 0.23 -15.12
N GLY A 103 -4.62 1.44 -14.60
CA GLY A 103 -5.91 1.92 -14.08
C GLY A 103 -6.21 1.55 -12.63
N GLU A 104 -5.44 0.65 -12.01
CA GLU A 104 -5.70 0.18 -10.64
C GLU A 104 -4.60 0.60 -9.65
N GLY A 105 -3.33 0.46 -10.03
CA GLY A 105 -2.21 0.85 -9.18
C GLY A 105 -1.08 -0.15 -9.14
N TYR A 106 -0.50 -0.37 -7.96
CA TYR A 106 0.70 -1.17 -7.78
C TYR A 106 0.44 -2.38 -6.89
N THR A 107 1.02 -3.51 -7.27
CA THR A 107 0.93 -4.78 -6.52
C THR A 107 2.29 -5.47 -6.46
N MET A 108 2.55 -6.18 -5.36
CA MET A 108 3.76 -6.95 -5.15
C MET A 108 3.38 -8.42 -4.94
N LYS A 109 4.01 -9.33 -5.68
CA LYS A 109 3.78 -10.77 -5.52
C LYS A 109 4.23 -11.22 -4.12
N PRO A 110 3.60 -12.26 -3.55
CA PRO A 110 3.95 -12.77 -2.21
C PRO A 110 5.41 -13.20 -2.09
N GLU A 111 6.00 -13.76 -3.15
CA GLU A 111 7.42 -14.14 -3.20
C GLU A 111 8.35 -12.95 -2.95
N HIS A 112 8.06 -11.81 -3.58
CA HIS A 112 8.85 -10.59 -3.41
C HIS A 112 8.61 -9.94 -2.03
N LYS A 113 7.41 -10.05 -1.47
CA LYS A 113 7.13 -9.61 -0.10
C LYS A 113 7.93 -10.41 0.92
N LEU A 114 8.07 -11.72 0.70
CA LEU A 114 8.85 -12.59 1.56
C LEU A 114 10.31 -12.13 1.57
N LYS A 115 10.93 -11.95 0.40
CA LYS A 115 12.31 -11.41 0.25
C LYS A 115 12.54 -10.13 1.05
N VAL A 116 11.59 -9.19 0.99
CA VAL A 116 11.69 -7.94 1.76
C VAL A 116 11.66 -8.20 3.27
N ARG A 117 10.82 -9.14 3.74
CA ARG A 117 10.78 -9.55 5.15
C ARG A 117 12.06 -10.27 5.59
N GLU A 118 12.67 -11.08 4.71
CA GLU A 118 13.97 -11.71 4.98
C GLU A 118 15.05 -10.65 5.22
N HIS A 119 15.12 -9.65 4.33
CA HIS A 119 16.06 -8.53 4.44
C HIS A 119 15.88 -7.68 5.70
N LEU A 120 14.67 -7.64 6.25
CA LEU A 120 14.38 -6.95 7.51
C LEU A 120 14.77 -7.78 8.74
N GLY A 121 15.14 -9.06 8.59
CA GLY A 121 15.36 -9.98 9.70
C GLY A 121 14.07 -10.30 10.46
N LEU A 122 12.90 -10.16 9.83
CA LEU A 122 11.57 -10.41 10.42
C LEU A 122 11.11 -11.86 10.23
N TYR A 123 12.03 -12.81 10.07
CA TYR A 123 11.67 -14.22 10.10
C TYR A 123 11.28 -14.65 11.52
N GLU A 124 10.03 -14.37 11.88
CA GLU A 124 9.27 -15.26 12.75
C GLU A 124 8.80 -16.42 11.86
N GLY A 125 9.22 -17.63 12.19
CA GLY A 125 8.79 -18.84 11.49
C GLY A 125 7.27 -18.99 11.51
N GLU A 126 6.72 -19.57 10.43
CA GLU A 126 5.33 -20.05 10.30
C GLU A 126 4.21 -19.06 10.64
N GLY A 127 3.67 -18.38 9.61
CA GLY A 127 2.40 -17.65 9.81
C GLY A 127 1.76 -16.94 8.62
N ASP A 128 2.46 -16.72 7.51
CA ASP A 128 1.89 -15.96 6.38
C ASP A 128 2.10 -16.71 5.05
N GLN A 129 1.60 -17.95 4.99
CA GLN A 129 1.10 -18.41 3.70
C GLN A 129 -0.02 -17.44 3.32
N PRO A 130 -0.06 -16.91 2.08
CA PRO A 130 -1.26 -16.21 1.65
C PRO A 130 -2.40 -17.22 1.83
N LYS A 131 -3.30 -16.97 2.78
CA LYS A 131 -4.62 -17.56 2.70
C LYS A 131 -5.10 -17.14 1.33
N GLN A 132 -5.11 -18.09 0.39
CA GLN A 132 -6.02 -17.98 -0.75
C GLN A 132 -7.34 -17.52 -0.11
N PRO A 133 -7.96 -16.43 -0.59
CA PRO A 133 -9.27 -16.06 -0.06
C PRO A 133 -10.06 -17.37 -0.08
N ALA A 134 -10.52 -17.80 1.10
CA ALA A 134 -11.30 -19.02 1.21
C ALA A 134 -12.32 -18.97 0.07
N PRO A 135 -12.56 -20.08 -0.66
CA PRO A 135 -13.63 -20.12 -1.64
C PRO A 135 -14.83 -19.48 -0.95
N PHE A 136 -15.37 -18.41 -1.54
CA PHE A 136 -16.53 -17.77 -0.97
C PHE A 136 -17.64 -18.82 -1.04
N GLU A 137 -17.82 -19.63 -0.01
CA GLU A 137 -18.99 -20.46 0.16
C GLU A 137 -20.08 -19.54 0.69
N ASN A 138 -20.52 -18.62 -0.17
CA ASN A 138 -21.76 -17.89 0.03
C ASN A 138 -22.89 -18.85 -0.36
N THR A 139 -23.31 -19.72 0.56
CA THR A 139 -24.51 -20.55 0.38
C THR A 139 -25.82 -19.77 0.55
N ASP A 140 -25.77 -18.49 0.94
CA ASP A 140 -26.98 -17.71 1.29
C ASP A 140 -27.23 -16.46 0.43
N PHE A 141 -26.51 -16.28 -0.67
CA PHE A 141 -26.88 -15.24 -1.65
C PHE A 141 -27.65 -15.88 -2.82
N PRO A 142 -28.90 -15.46 -3.10
CA PRO A 142 -29.60 -15.96 -4.28
C PRO A 142 -28.76 -15.64 -5.52
N THR A 143 -28.46 -16.67 -6.30
CA THR A 143 -27.75 -16.55 -7.58
C THR A 143 -28.58 -15.66 -8.50
N ILE A 144 -28.24 -14.37 -8.56
CA ILE A 144 -28.76 -13.50 -9.62
C ILE A 144 -28.03 -13.97 -10.89
N ALA A 145 -28.76 -14.69 -11.74
CA ALA A 145 -28.29 -15.07 -13.05
C ALA A 145 -27.82 -13.81 -13.78
N LEU A 146 -26.51 -13.66 -13.96
CA LEU A 146 -25.95 -12.62 -14.80
C LEU A 146 -26.41 -12.90 -16.23
N ALA A 147 -27.51 -12.26 -16.64
CA ALA A 147 -27.93 -12.24 -18.02
C ALA A 147 -26.76 -11.75 -18.87
N ARG A 148 -26.32 -12.58 -19.81
CA ARG A 148 -25.26 -12.26 -20.75
C ARG A 148 -25.66 -10.95 -21.46
N PRO A 149 -24.86 -9.86 -21.36
CA PRO A 149 -25.23 -8.63 -22.05
C PRO A 149 -25.27 -8.90 -23.57
N PRO A 150 -26.27 -8.37 -24.30
CA PRO A 150 -26.38 -8.58 -25.73
C PRO A 150 -25.13 -8.05 -26.44
N ARG A 151 -24.59 -8.85 -27.37
CA ARG A 151 -23.46 -8.46 -28.22
C ARG A 151 -23.86 -7.24 -29.04
N VAL A 152 -23.32 -6.07 -28.69
CA VAL A 152 -23.46 -4.86 -29.51
C VAL A 152 -22.65 -5.07 -30.79
N THR A 153 -23.32 -5.42 -31.88
CA THR A 153 -22.75 -5.36 -33.22
C THR A 153 -22.72 -3.90 -33.65
N LYS A 154 -21.52 -3.30 -33.73
CA LYS A 154 -21.33 -1.99 -34.35
C LYS A 154 -21.64 -2.12 -35.84
N VAL A 155 -22.77 -1.57 -36.28
CA VAL A 155 -23.02 -1.28 -37.70
C VAL A 155 -22.39 0.09 -37.96
N TYR A 156 -21.27 0.12 -38.69
CA TYR A 156 -20.77 1.35 -39.29
C TYR A 156 -21.61 1.60 -40.55
N ARG A 157 -22.26 2.77 -40.62
CA ARG A 157 -22.77 3.37 -41.85
C ARG A 157 -21.86 4.52 -42.23
#